data_AF-A0A9Q0DNP8-F1
#
_entry.id   AF-A0A9Q0DNP8-F1
#
_cell.length_a   1.000
_cell.length_b   1.000
_cell.length_c   1.000
_cell.angle_alpha   90.00
_cell.angle_beta   90.00
_cell.angle_gamma   90.00
#
_symmetry.space_group_name_H-M   'P 1'
#
loop_
_entity.id
_entity.type
_entity.pdbx_description
1 polymer ?
#
loop_
_entity_poly.entity_id
_entity_poly.type
_entity_poly.pdbx_seq_one_letter_code
_entity_poly.pdbx_strand_id
1 'polypeptide(L)'
;MMDASKFFFGLEKKNGQSRFIHALRSETGQEHRDSNEIWRRAVCFYSELYSSDYKEDKEMFESFCGGLPKVAVETNAELEKPLVLQEQFTALKSMEGGKAPGIDGIPVEFFKEFWMGMGEDNSF
;
A
#
# COMPACT_ATOMS: atom_id res chain seq x y z
N MET A 1 -32.33 -8.65 26.87
CA MET A 1 -31.90 -8.46 25.47
C MET A 1 -30.61 -7.65 25.52
N MET A 2 -29.44 -8.27 25.31
CA MET A 2 -28.19 -7.51 25.19
C MET A 2 -28.23 -6.77 23.86
N ASP A 3 -28.15 -5.45 23.91
CA ASP A 3 -28.02 -4.61 22.72
C ASP A 3 -26.73 -5.00 22.00
N ALA A 4 -26.86 -5.42 20.74
CA ALA A 4 -25.74 -5.86 19.90
C ALA A 4 -24.62 -4.81 19.91
N SER A 5 -24.98 -3.53 20.00
CA SER A 5 -24.08 -2.39 20.08
C SER A 5 -23.12 -2.48 21.28
N LYS A 6 -23.60 -2.83 22.48
CA LYS A 6 -22.74 -2.95 23.68
C LYS A 6 -21.70 -4.06 23.54
N PHE A 7 -22.09 -5.17 22.89
CA PHE A 7 -21.18 -6.27 22.62
C PHE A 7 -20.10 -5.87 21.62
N PHE A 8 -20.47 -5.23 20.50
CA PHE A 8 -19.52 -4.75 19.51
C PHE A 8 -18.59 -3.66 20.05
N PHE A 9 -19.08 -2.68 20.81
CA PHE A 9 -18.23 -1.69 21.47
C PHE A 9 -17.29 -2.32 22.50
N GLY A 10 -17.74 -3.36 23.20
CA GLY A 10 -16.90 -4.15 24.10
C GLY A 10 -15.77 -4.88 23.36
N LEU A 11 -16.08 -5.49 22.22
CA LEU A 11 -15.09 -6.11 21.34
C LEU A 11 -14.12 -5.09 20.76
N GLU A 12 -14.61 -3.96 20.27
CA GLU A 12 -13.78 -2.87 19.73
C GLU A 12 -12.84 -2.32 20.80
N LYS A 13 -13.32 -2.09 22.02
CA LYS A 13 -12.49 -1.65 23.14
C LYS A 13 -11.42 -2.68 23.50
N LYS A 14 -11.77 -3.96 23.57
CA LYS A 14 -10.82 -5.06 23.83
C LYS A 14 -9.77 -5.15 22.72
N ASN A 15 -10.21 -5.09 21.47
CA ASN A 15 -9.34 -5.14 20.29
C ASN A 15 -8.42 -3.92 20.21
N GLY A 16 -8.92 -2.73 20.55
CA GLY A 16 -8.11 -1.52 20.65
C GLY A 16 -7.03 -1.64 21.71
N GLN A 17 -7.35 -2.18 22.89
CA GLN A 17 -6.37 -2.41 23.95
C GLN A 17 -5.33 -3.49 23.59
N SER A 18 -5.74 -4.57 22.92
CA SER A 18 -4.83 -5.64 22.52
C SER A 18 -3.91 -5.26 21.35
N ARG A 19 -4.34 -4.30 20.52
CA ARG A 19 -3.55 -3.78 19.38
C ARG A 19 -2.67 -2.60 19.76
N PHE A 20 -2.80 -2.09 20.99
CA PHE A 20 -1.96 -1.00 21.47
C PHE A 20 -0.57 -1.52 21.86
N ILE A 21 0.47 -0.85 21.37
CA ILE A 21 1.85 -1.17 21.74
C ILE A 21 2.13 -0.51 23.09
N HIS A 22 2.11 -1.30 24.16
CA HIS A 22 2.31 -0.81 25.54
C HIS A 22 3.79 -0.62 25.91
N ALA A 23 4.70 -1.27 25.19
CA ALA A 23 6.13 -1.15 25.41
C ALA A 23 6.93 -1.55 24.17
N LEU A 24 8.11 -0.95 23.99
CA LEU A 24 9.12 -1.38 23.03
C LEU A 24 10.49 -1.53 23.69
N ARG A 25 11.30 -2.44 23.17
CA ARG A 25 12.67 -2.67 23.65
C ARG A 25 13.68 -1.93 22.76
N SER A 26 14.64 -1.26 23.38
CA SER A 26 15.78 -0.65 22.71
C SER A 26 16.82 -1.70 22.30
N GLU A 27 17.82 -1.30 21.51
CA GLU A 27 18.98 -2.15 21.17
C GLU A 27 19.80 -2.57 22.38
N THR A 28 19.83 -1.75 23.43
CA THR A 28 20.52 -2.06 24.70
C THR A 28 19.70 -2.98 25.61
N GLY A 29 18.51 -3.39 25.17
CA GLY A 29 17.60 -4.24 25.94
C GLY A 29 16.70 -3.49 26.94
N GLN A 30 16.80 -2.16 27.01
CA GLN A 30 15.96 -1.32 27.87
C GLN A 30 14.52 -1.27 27.36
N GLU A 31 13.55 -1.34 28.27
CA GLU A 31 12.13 -1.25 27.93
C GLU A 31 11.63 0.19 28.06
N HIS A 32 11.01 0.69 27.00
CA HIS A 32 10.36 2.00 26.92
C HIS A 32 8.85 1.82 26.96
N ARG A 33 8.19 2.49 27.91
CA ARG A 33 6.73 2.51 28.08
C ARG A 33 6.10 3.88 27.84
N ASP A 34 6.93 4.92 27.73
CA ASP A 34 6.47 6.25 27.37
C ASP A 34 6.06 6.27 25.89
N SER A 35 4.93 6.92 25.60
CA SER A 35 4.38 6.94 24.25
C SER A 35 5.29 7.64 23.24
N ASN A 36 6.02 8.69 23.63
CA ASN A 36 6.96 9.37 22.74
C ASN A 36 8.20 8.51 22.49
N GLU A 37 8.69 7.82 23.50
CA GLU A 37 9.82 6.90 23.37
C GLU A 37 9.47 5.70 22.47
N ILE A 38 8.27 5.13 22.63
CA ILE A 38 7.74 4.09 21.75
C ILE A 38 7.70 4.58 20.30
N TRP A 39 7.16 5.78 20.07
CA TRP A 39 7.07 6.35 18.72
C TRP A 39 8.45 6.59 18.10
N ARG A 40 9.37 7.21 18.85
CA ARG A 40 10.75 7.45 18.39
C ARG A 40 11.45 6.13 18.08
N ARG A 41 11.31 5.12 18.95
CA ARG A 41 11.93 3.81 18.72
C ARG A 41 11.39 3.15 17.46
N ALA A 42 10.09 3.18 17.23
CA ALA A 42 9.49 2.62 16.02
C ALA A 42 10.02 3.32 14.76
N VAL A 43 10.07 4.66 14.77
CA VAL A 43 10.61 5.44 13.65
C VAL A 43 12.07 5.12 13.40
N CYS A 44 12.93 5.19 14.41
CA CYS A 44 14.36 4.91 14.25
C CYS A 44 14.58 3.50 13.71
N PHE A 45 13.95 2.49 14.32
CA PHE A 45 14.08 1.11 13.91
C PHE A 45 13.70 0.89 12.44
N TYR A 46 12.52 1.37 12.01
CA TYR A 46 12.10 1.16 10.63
C TYR A 46 12.84 2.05 9.63
N SER A 47 13.29 3.25 10.05
CA SER A 47 14.14 4.10 9.21
C SER A 47 15.47 3.43 8.93
N GLU A 48 16.06 2.77 9.92
CA GLU A 48 17.30 1.99 9.78
C GLU A 48 17.05 0.69 9.00
N LEU A 49 16.00 -0.07 9.34
CA LEU A 49 15.67 -1.33 8.66
C LEU A 49 15.44 -1.15 7.16
N TYR A 50 14.77 -0.06 6.78
CA TYR A 50 14.52 0.29 5.39
C TYR A 50 15.52 1.31 4.84
N SER A 51 16.56 1.66 5.59
CA SER A 51 17.69 2.38 5.02
C SER A 51 18.38 1.45 4.03
N SER A 52 18.59 1.96 2.81
CA SER A 52 19.23 1.17 1.78
C SER A 52 20.74 1.30 1.91
N ASP A 53 21.44 0.17 2.04
CA ASP A 53 22.88 0.10 1.83
C ASP A 53 23.26 0.15 0.35
N TYR A 54 22.26 0.30 -0.54
CA TYR A 54 22.48 0.37 -1.97
C TYR A 54 23.38 1.55 -2.33
N LYS A 55 24.50 1.22 -2.96
CA LYS A 55 25.31 2.18 -3.69
C LYS A 55 25.10 1.89 -5.16
N GLU A 56 24.84 2.94 -5.93
CA GLU A 56 24.67 2.80 -7.38
C GLU A 56 25.95 2.22 -7.98
N ASP A 57 25.86 0.98 -8.45
CA ASP A 57 26.91 0.28 -9.17
C ASP A 57 26.43 0.07 -10.60
N LYS A 58 26.84 1.00 -11.48
CA LYS A 58 26.46 0.97 -12.89
C LYS A 58 27.03 -0.24 -13.61
N GLU A 59 28.22 -0.70 -13.22
CA GLU A 59 28.86 -1.88 -13.84
C GLU A 59 28.09 -3.16 -13.48
N MET A 60 27.69 -3.32 -12.22
CA MET A 60 26.84 -4.43 -11.78
C MET A 60 25.49 -4.40 -12.50
N PHE A 61 24.86 -3.22 -12.60
CA PHE A 61 23.57 -3.07 -13.27
C PHE A 61 23.67 -3.40 -14.76
N GLU A 62 24.67 -2.89 -15.48
CA GLU A 62 24.87 -3.20 -16.90
C GLU A 62 25.23 -4.67 -17.13
N SER A 63 26.04 -5.27 -16.25
CA SER A 63 26.35 -6.71 -16.28
C SER A 63 25.09 -7.58 -16.15
N PHE A 64 24.18 -7.20 -15.25
CA PHE A 64 22.95 -7.95 -15.01
C PHE A 64 21.84 -7.66 -16.05
N CYS A 65 21.61 -6.38 -16.35
CA CYS A 65 20.48 -5.93 -17.17
C CYS A 65 20.81 -5.76 -18.66
N GLY A 66 22.07 -5.58 -19.03
CA GLY A 66 22.47 -5.19 -20.39
C GLY A 66 22.11 -6.21 -21.47
N GLY A 67 22.10 -7.49 -21.11
CA GLY A 67 21.73 -8.60 -22.00
C GLY A 67 20.28 -9.06 -21.90
N LEU A 68 19.43 -8.41 -21.08
CA LEU A 68 18.04 -8.83 -20.96
C LEU A 68 17.28 -8.60 -22.26
N PRO A 69 16.38 -9.53 -22.66
CA PRO A 69 15.56 -9.36 -23.84
C PRO A 69 14.71 -8.09 -23.69
N LYS A 70 14.75 -7.25 -24.72
CA LYS A 70 13.95 -6.04 -24.79
C LYS A 70 12.79 -6.26 -25.75
N VAL A 71 11.66 -5.62 -25.45
CA VAL A 71 10.55 -5.53 -26.40
C VAL A 71 11.00 -4.82 -27.66
N ALA A 72 10.34 -5.11 -28.78
CA ALA A 72 10.59 -4.41 -30.03
C ALA A 72 10.29 -2.90 -29.86
N VAL A 73 10.97 -2.06 -30.65
CA VAL A 73 10.83 -0.59 -30.56
C VAL A 73 9.37 -0.18 -30.77
N GLU A 74 8.68 -0.87 -31.67
CA GLU A 74 7.27 -0.65 -32.00
C GLU A 74 6.37 -0.97 -30.80
N THR A 75 6.59 -2.11 -30.14
CA THR A 75 5.86 -2.49 -28.93
C THR A 75 6.12 -1.52 -27.79
N ASN A 76 7.37 -1.08 -27.63
CA ASN A 76 7.69 -0.08 -26.61
C ASN A 76 6.96 1.24 -26.87
N ALA A 77 6.95 1.69 -28.13
CA ALA A 77 6.21 2.88 -28.54
C ALA A 77 4.69 2.74 -28.35
N GLU A 78 4.13 1.53 -28.39
CA GLU A 78 2.73 1.28 -28.04
C GLU A 78 2.49 1.36 -26.53
N LEU A 79 3.38 0.77 -25.72
CA LEU A 79 3.28 0.78 -24.26
C LEU A 79 3.48 2.17 -23.64
N GLU A 80 4.20 3.07 -24.32
CA GLU A 80 4.43 4.45 -23.89
C GLU A 80 3.29 5.41 -24.27
N LYS A 81 2.26 4.96 -25.00
CA LYS A 81 1.11 5.81 -25.34
C LYS A 81 0.30 6.15 -24.08
N PRO A 82 -0.35 7.32 -24.04
CA PRO A 82 -1.31 7.63 -22.98
C PRO A 82 -2.41 6.57 -22.90
N LEU A 83 -2.76 6.17 -21.67
CA LEU A 83 -3.87 5.26 -21.41
C LEU A 83 -5.18 5.86 -21.89
N VAL A 84 -5.94 5.11 -22.68
CA VAL A 84 -7.25 5.56 -23.15
C VAL A 84 -8.36 5.13 -22.19
N LEU A 85 -9.45 5.89 -22.15
CA LEU A 85 -10.60 5.63 -21.29
C LEU A 85 -11.12 4.18 -21.43
N GLN A 86 -11.12 3.67 -22.66
CA GLN A 86 -11.57 2.31 -22.96
C GLN A 86 -10.68 1.23 -22.30
N GLU A 87 -9.37 1.43 -22.25
CA GLU A 87 -8.44 0.51 -21.59
C GLU A 87 -8.69 0.51 -20.09
N GLN A 88 -8.83 1.71 -19.50
CA GLN A 88 -9.12 1.86 -18.09
C GLN A 88 -10.46 1.21 -17.70
N PHE A 89 -11.50 1.41 -18.53
CA PHE A 89 -12.80 0.77 -18.32
C PHE A 89 -12.73 -0.75 -18.43
N THR A 90 -11.98 -1.26 -19.42
CA THR A 90 -11.80 -2.70 -19.63
C THR A 90 -11.07 -3.32 -18.44
N ALA A 91 -10.01 -2.67 -17.95
CA ALA A 91 -9.29 -3.08 -16.75
C ALA A 91 -10.19 -3.06 -15.52
N LEU A 92 -10.97 -1.99 -15.31
CA LEU A 92 -11.89 -1.90 -14.19
C LEU A 92 -12.95 -3.02 -14.21
N LYS A 93 -13.49 -3.35 -15.39
CA LYS A 93 -14.46 -4.44 -15.53
C LYS A 93 -13.84 -5.82 -15.28
N SER A 94 -12.55 -6.01 -15.57
CA SER A 94 -11.87 -7.29 -15.35
C SER A 94 -11.48 -7.55 -13.89
N MET A 95 -11.46 -6.52 -13.04
CA MET A 95 -11.16 -6.67 -11.61
C MET A 95 -12.20 -7.56 -10.90
N GLU A 96 -11.78 -8.40 -9.97
CA GLU A 96 -12.68 -9.27 -9.20
C GLU A 96 -13.35 -8.49 -8.06
N GLY A 97 -14.65 -8.71 -7.85
CA GLY A 97 -15.39 -8.13 -6.72
C GLY A 97 -15.16 -8.87 -5.39
N GLY A 98 -15.69 -8.31 -4.31
CA GLY A 98 -15.66 -8.92 -2.97
C GLY A 98 -14.28 -8.94 -2.32
N LYS A 99 -13.32 -8.18 -2.84
CA LYS A 99 -12.00 -7.98 -2.21
C LYS A 99 -12.08 -6.91 -1.13
N ALA A 100 -11.17 -7.00 -0.17
CA ALA A 100 -11.01 -5.93 0.82
C ALA A 100 -10.58 -4.62 0.13
N PRO A 101 -11.15 -3.47 0.51
CA PRO A 101 -10.76 -2.19 -0.06
C PRO A 101 -9.32 -1.81 0.31
N GLY A 102 -8.76 -0.86 -0.45
CA GLY A 102 -7.44 -0.30 -0.20
C GLY A 102 -7.39 0.61 1.03
N ILE A 103 -6.30 1.37 1.16
CA ILE A 103 -6.13 2.34 2.25
C ILE A 103 -7.17 3.47 2.20
N ASP A 104 -7.77 3.71 1.03
CA ASP A 104 -8.87 4.66 0.82
C ASP A 104 -10.22 4.14 1.33
N GLY A 105 -10.35 2.84 1.61
CA GLY A 105 -11.60 2.21 2.03
C GLY A 105 -12.64 2.06 0.92
N ILE A 106 -12.29 2.33 -0.34
CA ILE A 106 -13.25 2.31 -1.46
C ILE A 106 -13.17 0.95 -2.19
N PRO A 107 -14.28 0.20 -2.28
CA PRO A 107 -14.29 -1.10 -2.94
C PRO A 107 -14.39 -0.96 -4.47
N VAL A 108 -13.97 -1.98 -5.22
CA VAL A 108 -13.98 -1.96 -6.70
C VAL A 108 -15.39 -1.80 -7.29
N GLU A 109 -16.40 -2.28 -6.58
CA GLU A 109 -17.81 -2.17 -6.93
C GLU A 109 -18.23 -0.70 -7.08
N PHE A 110 -17.73 0.17 -6.20
CA PHE A 110 -18.00 1.60 -6.30
C PHE A 110 -17.53 2.15 -7.65
N PHE A 111 -16.27 1.87 -8.03
CA PHE A 111 -15.73 2.33 -9.29
C PHE A 111 -16.49 1.76 -10.49
N LYS A 112 -16.91 0.49 -10.42
CA LYS A 112 -17.69 -0.15 -11.49
C LYS A 112 -19.08 0.46 -11.69
N GLU A 113 -19.74 0.90 -10.62
CA GLU A 113 -21.06 1.54 -10.65
C GLU A 113 -20.97 2.99 -11.11
N PHE A 114 -19.99 3.75 -10.61
CA PHE A 114 -19.89 5.20 -10.86
C PHE A 114 -18.95 5.58 -12.01
N TRP A 115 -18.39 4.60 -12.74
CA TRP A 115 -17.43 4.85 -13.82
C TRP A 115 -17.91 5.89 -14.83
N MET A 116 -19.17 5.81 -15.26
CA MET A 116 -19.75 6.72 -16.26
C MET A 116 -19.77 8.19 -15.81
N GLY A 117 -19.84 8.44 -14.50
CA GLY A 117 -19.82 9.81 -13.95
C GLY A 117 -18.42 10.30 -13.58
N MET A 118 -17.44 9.40 -13.43
CA MET A 118 -16.06 9.74 -13.03
C MET A 118 -15.09 9.76 -14.21
N GLY A 119 -15.36 9.00 -15.27
CA GLY A 119 -14.43 8.84 -16.40
C GLY A 119 -14.27 10.07 -17.29
N GLU A 120 -15.16 11.07 -17.20
CA GLU A 120 -15.07 12.28 -18.03
C GLU A 120 -14.08 13.33 -17.47
N ASP A 121 -13.83 13.32 -16.15
CA ASP A 121 -12.85 14.19 -15.50
C ASP A 121 -11.48 13.51 -15.46
N ASN A 122 -10.76 13.58 -16.59
CA ASN A 122 -9.40 13.04 -16.75
C ASN A 122 -8.30 13.95 -16.13
N SER A 123 -8.64 14.74 -15.12
CA SER A 123 -7.69 15.59 -14.39
C SER A 123 -7.22 14.90 -13.11
N PHE A 124 -6.27 13.97 -13.26
CA PHE A 124 -5.37 13.56 -12.18
C PHE A 124 -3.95 14.01 -12.49
#